data_AF-A0A212FB36-F1
#
_entry.id   AF-A0A212FB36-F1
#
_cell.length_a   1.000
_cell.length_b   1.000
_cell.length_c   1.000
_cell.angle_alpha   90.00
_cell.angle_beta   90.00
_cell.angle_gamma   90.00
#
_symmetry.space_group_name_H-M   'P 1'
#
loop_
_entity.id
_entity.type
_entity.pdbx_description
1 polymer ?
#
loop_
_entity_poly.entity_id
_entity_poly.type
_entity_poly.pdbx_seq_one_letter_code
_entity_poly.pdbx_strand_id
1 'polypeptide(L)'
;MTLAVIAHPTRMVPPSEMALILGEEEFEDYLDKYLAIEQKNWINATSSPRSGCTLRVNGDFGQPQPVYINRRTNNYLAASGNSGQIRLGGGEEVIVSCPNNQAIRHPNIVSTVHTATARCVSNNLFSGAGWLNGNRAFGQLTCAGHAFYQAQQTSTRCFNNGVVIRVGFSVNNRFYPLYQSCYNQNRMEVLYVWYNQNANNAVHQNGVGRPSWL
;
A
#
# COMPACT_ATOMS: atom_id res chain seq x y z
N MET A 1 9.36 -50.72 27.57
CA MET A 1 9.38 -50.09 26.24
C MET A 1 8.12 -49.24 26.15
N THR A 2 8.24 -47.94 26.43
CA THR A 2 7.09 -47.03 26.50
C THR A 2 7.38 -45.91 25.52
N LEU A 3 6.69 -45.94 24.37
CA LEU A 3 6.75 -44.89 23.37
C LEU A 3 5.92 -43.71 23.87
N ALA A 4 6.57 -42.61 24.22
CA ALA A 4 5.90 -41.35 24.49
C ALA A 4 5.52 -40.71 23.15
N VAL A 5 4.22 -40.65 22.87
CA VAL A 5 3.65 -39.88 21.76
C VAL A 5 3.71 -38.41 22.15
N ILE A 6 4.66 -37.66 21.58
CA ILE A 6 4.71 -36.21 21.72
C ILE A 6 3.65 -35.62 20.79
N ALA A 7 2.55 -35.16 21.39
CA ALA A 7 1.52 -34.40 20.72
C ALA A 7 2.12 -33.11 20.14
N HIS A 8 2.05 -32.95 18.81
CA HIS A 8 2.49 -31.75 18.12
C HIS A 8 1.52 -30.59 18.41
N PRO A 9 2.00 -29.40 18.81
CA PRO A 9 1.13 -28.24 18.92
C PRO A 9 0.69 -27.81 17.51
N THR A 10 -0.60 -27.53 17.36
CA THR A 10 -1.31 -27.22 16.10
C THR A 10 -0.93 -25.88 15.46
N ARG A 11 0.22 -25.30 15.84
CA ARG A 11 0.71 -24.03 15.31
C ARG A 11 2.23 -24.03 15.34
N MET A 12 2.86 -24.07 14.17
CA MET A 12 4.30 -23.86 14.06
C MET A 12 4.65 -22.46 14.59
N VAL A 13 5.78 -22.36 15.27
CA VAL A 13 6.30 -21.10 15.81
C VAL A 13 6.76 -20.21 14.64
N PRO A 14 6.60 -18.88 14.70
CA PRO A 14 7.07 -18.00 13.65
C PRO A 14 8.60 -18.16 13.43
N PRO A 15 9.09 -18.14 12.17
CA PRO A 15 10.51 -18.28 11.87
C PRO A 15 11.40 -17.24 12.57
N SER A 16 10.87 -16.05 12.88
CA SER A 16 11.60 -15.02 13.62
C SER A 16 12.08 -15.45 15.00
N GLU A 17 11.39 -16.40 15.64
CA GLU A 17 11.78 -16.93 16.94
C GLU A 17 12.77 -18.11 16.82
N MET A 18 12.88 -18.70 15.62
CA MET A 18 13.73 -19.86 15.35
C MET A 18 15.05 -19.49 14.65
N ALA A 19 15.12 -18.29 14.07
CA ALA A 19 16.27 -17.80 13.31
C ALA A 19 17.60 -17.73 14.10
N LEU A 20 17.54 -17.69 15.43
CA LEU A 20 18.73 -17.65 16.31
C LEU A 20 18.95 -18.95 17.08
N ILE A 21 18.06 -19.94 16.90
CA ILE A 21 18.06 -21.21 17.64
C ILE A 21 18.53 -22.35 16.73
N LEU A 22 18.10 -22.34 15.47
CA LEU A 22 18.42 -23.36 14.48
C LEU A 22 19.72 -23.04 13.74
N GLY A 23 20.44 -24.08 13.32
CA GLY A 23 21.51 -23.93 12.33
C GLY A 23 20.95 -23.54 10.95
N GLU A 24 21.80 -23.03 10.06
CA GLU A 24 21.37 -22.49 8.74
C GLU A 24 20.55 -23.50 7.91
N GLU A 25 21.04 -24.73 7.73
CA GLU A 25 20.32 -25.76 6.97
C GLU A 25 19.00 -26.19 7.64
N GLU A 26 19.00 -26.31 8.97
CA GLU A 26 17.80 -26.67 9.73
C GLU A 26 16.75 -25.55 9.71
N PHE A 27 17.20 -24.30 9.68
CA PHE A 27 16.35 -23.13 9.57
C PHE A 27 15.69 -23.03 8.20
N GLU A 28 16.43 -23.27 7.12
CA GLU A 28 15.88 -23.30 5.76
C GLU A 28 14.80 -24.40 5.63
N ASP A 29 15.09 -25.61 6.11
CA ASP A 29 14.12 -26.72 6.14
C ASP A 29 12.87 -26.40 6.99
N TYR A 30 13.05 -25.67 8.09
CA TYR A 30 11.96 -25.20 8.95
C TYR A 30 11.12 -24.13 8.24
N LEU A 31 11.77 -23.18 7.59
CA LEU A 31 11.16 -22.07 6.87
C LEU A 31 10.31 -22.60 5.71
N ASP A 32 10.81 -23.55 4.93
CA ASP A 32 10.07 -24.17 3.83
C ASP A 32 8.79 -24.86 4.30
N LYS A 33 8.86 -25.62 5.41
CA LYS A 33 7.69 -26.27 6.02
C LYS A 33 6.68 -25.25 6.53
N TYR A 34 7.16 -24.18 7.17
CA TYR A 34 6.32 -23.08 7.66
C TYR A 34 5.58 -22.40 6.49
N LEU A 35 6.30 -22.06 5.43
CA LEU A 35 5.76 -21.40 4.23
C LEU A 35 4.74 -22.30 3.51
N ALA A 36 4.97 -23.61 3.41
CA ALA A 36 4.03 -24.54 2.79
C ALA A 36 2.68 -24.62 3.53
N ILE A 37 2.69 -24.50 4.87
CA ILE A 37 1.48 -24.47 5.69
C ILE A 37 0.74 -23.14 5.51
N GLU A 38 1.46 -22.01 5.56
CA GLU A 38 0.88 -20.69 5.31
C GLU A 38 0.25 -20.58 3.92
N GLN A 39 0.92 -21.11 2.88
CA GLN A 39 0.38 -21.14 1.52
C GLN A 39 -0.93 -21.93 1.40
N LYS A 40 -1.06 -23.08 2.08
CA LYS A 40 -2.32 -23.85 2.12
C LYS A 40 -3.47 -23.07 2.74
N ASN A 41 -3.20 -22.26 3.75
CA ASN A 41 -4.21 -21.40 4.38
C ASN A 41 -4.70 -20.30 3.44
N TRP A 42 -3.87 -19.86 2.48
CA TRP A 42 -4.27 -18.87 1.47
C TRP A 42 -5.09 -19.47 0.32
N ILE A 43 -4.89 -20.75 -0.03
CA ILE A 43 -5.61 -21.43 -1.12
C ILE A 43 -7.08 -21.71 -0.74
N ASN A 44 -7.38 -21.97 0.53
CA ASN A 44 -8.74 -22.21 1.01
C ASN A 44 -9.58 -20.93 1.19
N ALA A 45 -9.02 -19.75 0.92
CA ALA A 45 -9.75 -18.49 0.89
C ALA A 45 -10.34 -18.20 -0.50
N THR A 46 -11.09 -19.14 -1.07
CA THR A 46 -11.91 -18.84 -2.26
C THR A 46 -13.08 -17.97 -1.84
N SER A 47 -12.91 -16.66 -1.94
CA SER A 47 -14.00 -15.70 -1.78
C SER A 47 -15.01 -15.90 -2.91
N SER A 48 -16.27 -16.16 -2.54
CA SER A 48 -17.47 -15.99 -3.36
C SER A 48 -17.34 -14.77 -4.29
N PRO A 49 -17.83 -14.80 -5.55
CA PRO A 49 -17.74 -13.67 -6.47
C PRO A 49 -18.67 -12.57 -5.98
N ARG A 50 -18.23 -11.81 -4.98
CA ARG A 50 -18.79 -10.51 -4.70
C ARG A 50 -18.46 -9.67 -5.93
N SER A 51 -19.50 -9.16 -6.58
CA SER A 51 -19.35 -8.07 -7.55
C SER A 51 -18.45 -7.01 -6.90
N GLY A 52 -17.31 -6.75 -7.51
CA GLY A 52 -16.24 -5.95 -6.91
C GLY A 52 -15.21 -5.56 -7.96
N CYS A 53 -14.25 -4.76 -7.54
CA CYS A 53 -13.21 -4.24 -8.42
C CYS A 53 -11.89 -4.95 -8.16
N THR A 54 -11.21 -5.30 -9.23
CA THR A 54 -9.84 -5.84 -9.22
C THR A 54 -8.98 -4.94 -10.08
N LEU A 55 -7.98 -4.30 -9.47
CA LEU A 55 -7.01 -3.44 -10.15
C LEU A 55 -5.62 -4.05 -10.04
N ARG A 56 -4.89 -4.09 -11.16
CA ARG A 56 -3.50 -4.50 -11.21
C ARG A 56 -2.58 -3.32 -10.96
N VAL A 57 -1.71 -3.43 -9.96
CA VAL A 57 -0.65 -2.46 -9.66
C VAL A 57 0.16 -2.11 -10.92
N ASN A 58 0.37 -3.09 -11.80
CA ASN A 58 1.28 -2.98 -12.95
C ASN A 58 0.56 -2.67 -14.27
N GLY A 59 -0.67 -2.14 -14.25
CA GLY A 59 -1.36 -1.83 -15.51
C GLY A 59 -2.63 -1.01 -15.42
N ASP A 60 -3.31 -0.97 -14.26
CA ASP A 60 -4.60 -0.28 -14.13
C ASP A 60 -4.48 1.13 -13.50
N PHE A 61 -3.29 1.74 -13.56
CA PHE A 61 -3.00 3.06 -13.00
C PHE A 61 -2.36 3.96 -14.04
N GLY A 62 -3.02 5.08 -14.35
CA GLY A 62 -2.53 6.08 -15.29
C GLY A 62 -1.41 6.93 -14.72
N GLN A 63 -0.65 7.59 -15.60
CA GLN A 63 0.42 8.53 -15.26
C GLN A 63 0.11 9.92 -15.86
N PRO A 64 0.41 11.03 -15.16
CA PRO A 64 0.91 11.12 -13.78
C PRO A 64 -0.11 10.62 -12.76
N GLN A 65 0.37 9.80 -11.82
CA GLN A 65 -0.51 9.05 -10.93
C GLN A 65 -1.02 9.86 -9.73
N PRO A 66 -2.34 9.83 -9.45
CA PRO A 66 -2.93 10.32 -8.21
C PRO A 66 -2.51 9.54 -6.96
N VAL A 67 -2.70 10.18 -5.81
CA VAL A 67 -2.66 9.51 -4.51
C VAL A 67 -4.02 8.88 -4.25
N TYR A 68 -4.03 7.59 -3.94
CA TYR A 68 -5.25 6.84 -3.67
C TYR A 68 -5.32 6.42 -2.20
N ILE A 69 -6.39 6.80 -1.52
CA ILE A 69 -6.67 6.40 -0.13
C ILE A 69 -7.90 5.51 -0.13
N ASN A 70 -7.78 4.30 0.41
CA ASN A 70 -8.93 3.45 0.66
C ASN A 70 -9.74 4.04 1.82
N ARG A 71 -11.02 4.39 1.57
CA ARG A 71 -11.84 5.09 2.57
C ARG A 71 -12.19 4.21 3.77
N ARG A 72 -12.29 2.88 3.57
CA ARG A 72 -12.60 1.91 4.63
C ARG A 72 -11.44 1.76 5.61
N THR A 73 -10.22 1.59 5.09
CA THR A 73 -9.03 1.40 5.94
C THR A 73 -8.36 2.70 6.34
N ASN A 74 -8.71 3.80 5.67
CA ASN A 74 -8.12 5.12 5.84
C ASN A 74 -6.59 5.10 5.73
N ASN A 75 -6.11 4.32 4.76
CA ASN A 75 -4.71 4.11 4.42
C ASN A 75 -4.56 4.12 2.89
N TYR A 76 -3.32 4.15 2.41
CA TYR A 76 -3.04 4.01 0.97
C TYR A 76 -3.74 2.81 0.36
N LEU A 77 -4.26 2.99 -0.85
CA LEU A 77 -4.76 1.88 -1.64
C LEU A 77 -3.60 0.93 -1.94
N ALA A 78 -3.76 -0.34 -1.58
CA ALA A 78 -2.69 -1.33 -1.61
C ALA A 78 -3.19 -2.68 -2.12
N ALA A 79 -2.28 -3.47 -2.70
CA ALA A 79 -2.56 -4.84 -3.11
C ALA A 79 -2.90 -5.75 -1.92
N SER A 80 -3.71 -6.77 -2.18
CA SER A 80 -3.98 -7.84 -1.23
C SER A 80 -2.82 -8.84 -1.24
N GLY A 81 -2.08 -8.93 -0.14
CA GLY A 81 -0.88 -9.78 -0.04
C GLY A 81 0.18 -9.38 -1.07
N ASN A 82 0.83 -10.37 -1.67
CA ASN A 82 1.86 -10.20 -2.70
C ASN A 82 1.34 -10.36 -4.14
N SER A 83 0.01 -10.32 -4.33
CA SER A 83 -0.61 -10.68 -5.62
C SER A 83 -0.47 -9.62 -6.73
N GLY A 84 -0.10 -8.39 -6.37
CA GLY A 84 -0.17 -7.24 -7.30
C GLY A 84 -1.60 -6.85 -7.69
N GLN A 85 -2.62 -7.45 -7.05
CA GLN A 85 -4.03 -7.15 -7.27
C GLN A 85 -4.61 -6.43 -6.06
N ILE A 86 -5.19 -5.26 -6.31
CA ILE A 86 -6.00 -4.53 -5.35
C ILE A 86 -7.44 -5.01 -5.52
N ARG A 87 -8.02 -5.57 -4.46
CA ARG A 87 -9.41 -6.04 -4.45
C ARG A 87 -10.26 -5.12 -3.61
N LEU A 88 -11.34 -4.63 -4.22
CA LEU A 88 -12.33 -3.79 -3.58
C LEU A 88 -13.70 -4.44 -3.71
N GLY A 89 -14.48 -4.42 -2.64
CA GLY A 89 -15.89 -4.83 -2.69
C GLY A 89 -16.73 -3.87 -3.53
N GLY A 90 -17.81 -4.37 -4.14
CA GLY A 90 -18.79 -3.54 -4.82
C GLY A 90 -19.32 -2.45 -3.89
N GLY A 91 -19.26 -1.21 -4.35
CA GLY A 91 -19.65 -0.05 -3.57
C GLY A 91 -18.60 0.47 -2.59
N GLU A 92 -17.43 -0.17 -2.43
CA GLU A 92 -16.31 0.41 -1.67
C GLU A 92 -15.78 1.67 -2.36
N GLU A 93 -15.20 2.56 -1.55
CA GLU A 93 -14.80 3.89 -1.99
C GLU A 93 -13.30 4.12 -1.84
N VAL A 94 -12.75 4.80 -2.84
CA VAL A 94 -11.36 5.24 -2.90
C VAL A 94 -11.36 6.75 -3.07
N ILE A 95 -10.65 7.46 -2.21
CA ILE A 95 -10.36 8.87 -2.39
C ILE A 95 -9.22 8.97 -3.41
N VAL A 96 -9.47 9.68 -4.50
CA VAL A 96 -8.51 10.02 -5.54
C VAL A 96 -8.09 11.46 -5.28
N SER A 97 -6.80 11.71 -5.09
CA SER A 97 -6.29 13.04 -4.76
C SER A 97 -5.07 13.38 -5.59
N CYS A 98 -5.05 14.61 -6.09
CA CYS A 98 -3.91 15.24 -6.74
C CYS A 98 -3.39 16.36 -5.80
N PRO A 99 -2.35 16.07 -4.98
CA PRO A 99 -1.81 17.03 -4.02
C PRO A 99 -1.32 18.33 -4.68
N ASN A 100 -1.08 19.36 -3.86
CA ASN A 100 -0.60 20.67 -4.32
C ASN A 100 -1.56 21.38 -5.31
N ASN A 101 -2.87 21.25 -5.07
CA ASN A 101 -3.93 21.89 -5.85
C ASN A 101 -3.91 21.57 -7.36
N GLN A 102 -3.40 20.40 -7.73
CA GLN A 102 -3.42 19.90 -9.10
C GLN A 102 -4.80 19.33 -9.43
N ALA A 103 -5.30 19.55 -10.64
CA ALA A 103 -6.59 19.00 -11.06
C ALA A 103 -6.47 17.50 -11.38
N ILE A 104 -7.48 16.73 -10.99
CA ILE A 104 -7.72 15.38 -11.51
C ILE A 104 -8.06 15.50 -13.00
N ARG A 105 -7.54 14.59 -13.82
CA ARG A 105 -7.74 14.51 -15.26
C ARG A 105 -8.38 13.17 -15.61
N HIS A 106 -9.40 13.25 -16.46
CA HIS A 106 -10.09 12.10 -17.03
C HIS A 106 -10.84 12.56 -18.31
N PRO A 107 -10.92 11.75 -19.39
CA PRO A 107 -11.63 12.14 -20.62
C PRO A 107 -13.13 12.47 -20.45
N ASN A 108 -13.72 12.04 -19.34
CA ASN A 108 -15.13 12.19 -18.99
C ASN A 108 -15.35 12.96 -17.67
N ILE A 109 -14.38 13.80 -17.28
CA ILE A 109 -14.54 14.64 -16.09
C ILE A 109 -15.59 15.73 -16.37
N VAL A 110 -16.49 15.98 -15.42
CA VAL A 110 -17.57 16.98 -15.57
C VAL A 110 -17.38 18.22 -14.70
N SER A 111 -16.49 18.15 -13.70
CA SER A 111 -16.16 19.27 -12.84
C SER A 111 -14.68 19.21 -12.47
N THR A 112 -14.03 20.38 -12.40
CA THR A 112 -12.65 20.47 -11.95
C THR A 112 -12.58 20.16 -10.46
N VAL A 113 -11.96 19.03 -10.12
CA VAL A 113 -11.77 18.57 -8.75
C VAL A 113 -10.30 18.23 -8.52
N HIS A 114 -9.82 18.51 -7.31
CA HIS A 114 -8.43 18.20 -6.88
C HIS A 114 -8.38 16.94 -6.01
N THR A 115 -9.47 16.68 -5.31
CA THR A 115 -9.69 15.47 -4.53
C THR A 115 -11.14 15.07 -4.67
N ALA A 116 -11.40 13.80 -4.95
CA ALA A 116 -12.75 13.30 -5.16
C ALA A 116 -12.87 11.83 -4.77
N THR A 117 -14.09 11.39 -4.48
CA THR A 117 -14.36 9.99 -4.13
C THR A 117 -14.81 9.22 -5.36
N ALA A 118 -14.10 8.13 -5.67
CA ALA A 118 -14.46 7.14 -6.66
C ALA A 118 -15.06 5.92 -5.97
N ARG A 119 -16.16 5.38 -6.49
CA ARG A 119 -16.84 4.21 -5.92
C ARG A 119 -16.73 3.03 -6.86
N CYS A 120 -16.30 1.90 -6.33
CA CYS A 120 -16.18 0.66 -7.08
C CYS A 120 -17.55 0.19 -7.57
N VAL A 121 -17.67 -0.11 -8.85
CA VAL A 121 -18.86 -0.70 -9.46
C VAL A 121 -18.63 -2.18 -9.76
N SER A 122 -17.72 -2.48 -10.68
CA SER A 122 -17.34 -3.84 -11.05
C SER A 122 -16.04 -3.86 -11.87
N ASN A 123 -15.25 -4.93 -11.78
CA ASN A 123 -14.00 -5.11 -12.52
C ASN A 123 -13.01 -3.95 -12.31
N ASN A 124 -12.80 -3.08 -13.30
CA ASN A 124 -11.98 -1.88 -13.17
C ASN A 124 -12.81 -0.59 -13.30
N LEU A 125 -14.15 -0.69 -13.24
CA LEU A 125 -15.07 0.41 -13.42
C LEU A 125 -15.45 1.07 -12.09
N PHE A 126 -15.35 2.40 -12.09
CA PHE A 126 -15.68 3.25 -10.96
C PHE A 126 -16.64 4.35 -11.38
N SER A 127 -17.49 4.75 -10.45
CA SER A 127 -18.35 5.93 -10.58
C SER A 127 -17.84 7.06 -9.69
N GLY A 128 -18.13 8.30 -10.07
CA GLY A 128 -17.73 9.49 -9.32
C GLY A 128 -18.85 10.51 -9.30
N ALA A 129 -19.70 10.44 -8.27
CA ALA A 129 -20.88 11.30 -8.16
C ALA A 129 -20.48 12.79 -8.17
N GLY A 130 -21.01 13.55 -9.13
CA GLY A 130 -20.78 14.99 -9.26
C GLY A 130 -19.47 15.42 -9.94
N TRP A 131 -18.60 14.48 -10.32
CA TRP A 131 -17.30 14.83 -10.94
C TRP A 131 -16.88 13.94 -12.11
N LEU A 132 -17.46 12.74 -12.24
CA LEU A 132 -17.17 11.80 -13.32
C LEU A 132 -18.47 11.38 -14.03
N ASN A 133 -18.52 11.52 -15.35
CA ASN A 133 -19.68 11.09 -16.12
C ASN A 133 -19.65 9.56 -16.34
N GLY A 134 -20.63 8.88 -15.75
CA GLY A 134 -20.84 7.44 -15.89
C GLY A 134 -19.79 6.57 -15.19
N ASN A 135 -19.86 5.25 -15.45
CA ASN A 135 -18.87 4.30 -14.95
C ASN A 135 -17.67 4.27 -15.89
N ARG A 136 -16.47 4.47 -15.37
CA ARG A 136 -15.24 4.60 -16.18
C ARG A 136 -14.08 3.82 -15.58
N ALA A 137 -13.13 3.47 -16.43
CA ALA A 137 -11.97 2.69 -16.04
C ALA A 137 -11.09 3.48 -15.07
N PHE A 138 -10.72 2.87 -13.95
CA PHE A 138 -9.92 3.50 -12.90
C PHE A 138 -8.59 4.06 -13.42
N GLY A 139 -7.93 3.32 -14.34
CA GLY A 139 -6.63 3.69 -14.90
C GLY A 139 -6.63 4.96 -15.75
N GLN A 140 -7.79 5.51 -16.11
CA GLN A 140 -7.89 6.80 -16.81
C GLN A 140 -7.85 8.01 -15.87
N LEU A 141 -7.91 7.78 -14.56
CA LEU A 141 -7.79 8.83 -13.54
C LEU A 141 -6.32 9.20 -13.35
N THR A 142 -5.97 10.41 -13.78
CA THR A 142 -4.60 10.95 -13.72
C THR A 142 -4.60 12.30 -13.04
N CYS A 143 -3.41 12.80 -12.68
CA CYS A 143 -3.22 14.19 -12.25
C CYS A 143 -2.65 15.03 -13.38
N ALA A 144 -2.89 16.35 -13.33
CA ALA A 144 -2.28 17.29 -14.27
C ALA A 144 -0.73 17.31 -14.22
N GLY A 145 -0.13 16.81 -13.14
CA GLY A 145 1.31 16.62 -12.96
C GLY A 145 1.58 15.54 -11.90
N HIS A 146 2.85 15.21 -11.65
CA HIS A 146 3.19 14.24 -10.61
C HIS A 146 2.73 14.71 -9.23
N ALA A 147 2.17 13.78 -8.44
CA ALA A 147 1.73 14.05 -7.08
C ALA A 147 2.91 14.55 -6.23
N PHE A 148 2.73 15.72 -5.61
CA PHE A 148 3.76 16.36 -4.80
C PHE A 148 3.79 15.77 -3.39
N TYR A 149 4.92 15.22 -2.98
CA TYR A 149 5.13 14.72 -1.61
C TYR A 149 5.52 15.85 -0.67
N GLN A 150 5.34 15.65 0.64
CA GLN A 150 5.75 16.60 1.67
C GLN A 150 6.63 15.89 2.71
N ALA A 151 7.67 16.59 3.16
CA ALA A 151 8.45 16.23 4.34
C ALA A 151 8.05 17.15 5.50
N GLN A 152 7.55 16.58 6.59
CA GLN A 152 7.11 17.33 7.76
C GLN A 152 7.99 16.97 8.96
N GLN A 153 8.70 17.97 9.50
CA GLN A 153 9.34 17.84 10.80
C GLN A 153 8.26 17.72 11.88
N THR A 154 8.45 16.79 12.80
CA THR A 154 7.56 16.59 13.95
C THR A 154 8.19 17.17 15.22
N SER A 155 7.42 17.22 16.31
CA SER A 155 7.95 17.52 17.64
C SER A 155 8.63 16.32 18.30
N THR A 156 8.55 15.12 17.70
CA THR A 156 9.10 13.90 18.25
C THR A 156 10.61 13.84 18.08
N ARG A 157 11.30 13.46 19.16
CA ARG A 157 12.74 13.21 19.16
C ARG A 157 13.04 11.74 18.87
N CYS A 158 14.19 11.50 18.25
CA CYS A 158 14.72 10.18 17.96
C CYS A 158 16.17 10.07 18.47
N PHE A 159 16.88 9.02 18.06
CA PHE A 159 18.24 8.73 18.50
C PHE A 159 19.14 9.98 18.51
N ASN A 160 19.93 10.13 19.58
CA ASN A 160 20.87 11.23 19.77
C ASN A 160 20.25 12.64 19.62
N ASN A 161 19.04 12.83 20.15
CA ASN A 161 18.27 14.08 20.10
C ASN A 161 17.96 14.58 18.67
N GLY A 162 17.99 13.67 17.68
CA GLY A 162 17.51 13.96 16.33
C GLY A 162 16.02 14.29 16.33
N VAL A 163 15.54 14.88 15.23
CA VAL A 163 14.11 15.13 14.98
C VAL A 163 13.55 14.05 14.06
N VAL A 164 12.33 13.61 14.33
CA VAL A 164 11.62 12.75 13.38
C VAL A 164 11.03 13.61 12.27
N ILE A 165 11.41 13.32 11.03
CA ILE A 165 10.81 13.88 9.81
C ILE A 165 9.99 12.77 9.16
N ARG A 166 8.69 13.02 8.93
CA ARG A 166 7.80 12.10 8.22
C ARG A 166 7.60 12.56 6.78
N VAL A 167 7.67 11.64 5.82
CA VAL A 167 7.52 11.92 4.39
C VAL A 167 6.32 11.18 3.83
N GLY A 168 5.50 11.85 3.03
CA GLY A 168 4.27 11.29 2.49
C GLY A 168 3.41 12.32 1.78
N PHE A 169 2.10 12.15 1.80
CA PHE A 169 1.15 12.98 1.05
C PHE A 169 0.10 13.60 1.98
N SER A 170 -0.29 14.84 1.69
CA SER A 170 -1.44 15.48 2.34
C SER A 170 -2.68 15.34 1.45
N VAL A 171 -3.72 14.70 1.97
CA VAL A 171 -5.00 14.49 1.28
C VAL A 171 -6.11 14.95 2.23
N ASN A 172 -6.97 15.89 1.79
CA ASN A 172 -8.03 16.49 2.61
C ASN A 172 -7.55 16.94 4.01
N ASN A 173 -6.46 17.73 4.04
CA ASN A 173 -5.84 18.23 5.28
C ASN A 173 -5.35 17.15 6.25
N ARG A 174 -5.29 15.89 5.82
CA ARG A 174 -4.73 14.78 6.58
C ARG A 174 -3.43 14.32 5.94
N PHE A 175 -2.39 14.24 6.76
CA PHE A 175 -1.09 13.73 6.33
C PHE A 175 -1.03 12.21 6.44
N TYR A 176 -0.71 11.55 5.35
CA TYR A 176 -0.48 10.12 5.25
C TYR A 176 1.03 9.90 5.12
N PRO A 177 1.74 9.37 6.13
CA PRO A 177 3.17 9.08 6.04
C PRO A 177 3.42 7.79 5.26
N LEU A 178 4.44 7.78 4.40
CA LEU A 178 4.99 6.59 3.75
C LEU A 178 6.18 6.03 4.53
N TYR A 179 7.07 6.92 4.96
CA TYR A 179 8.22 6.60 5.78
C TYR A 179 8.55 7.77 6.70
N GLN A 180 9.42 7.51 7.67
CA GLN A 180 9.97 8.54 8.54
C GLN A 180 11.49 8.40 8.61
N SER A 181 12.16 9.48 8.98
CA SER A 181 13.60 9.53 9.15
C SER A 181 13.95 10.19 10.47
N CYS A 182 15.02 9.74 11.09
CA CYS A 182 15.65 10.44 12.20
C CYS A 182 16.73 11.35 11.63
N TYR A 183 16.57 12.66 11.83
CA TYR A 183 17.43 13.68 11.24
C TYR A 183 18.18 14.46 12.32
N ASN A 184 19.50 14.52 12.20
CA ASN A 184 20.33 15.36 13.05
C ASN A 184 20.49 16.74 12.41
N GLN A 185 19.83 17.73 12.97
CA GLN A 185 19.81 19.10 12.43
C GLN A 185 21.19 19.77 12.51
N ASN A 186 22.00 19.47 13.53
CA ASN A 186 23.30 20.11 13.72
C ASN A 186 24.33 19.61 12.71
N ARG A 187 24.25 18.34 12.34
CA ARG A 187 25.16 17.70 11.37
C ARG A 187 24.60 17.64 9.95
N MET A 188 23.35 18.06 9.78
CA MET A 188 22.59 17.98 8.51
C MET A 188 22.59 16.57 7.90
N GLU A 189 22.45 15.54 8.74
CA GLU A 189 22.51 14.14 8.30
C GLU A 189 21.25 13.36 8.72
N VAL A 190 20.88 12.39 7.89
CA VAL A 190 19.88 11.38 8.24
C VAL A 190 20.58 10.25 8.97
N LEU A 191 20.20 10.02 10.23
CA LEU A 191 20.76 8.96 11.06
C LEU A 191 20.21 7.58 10.67
N TYR A 192 18.91 7.51 10.39
CA TYR A 192 18.26 6.32 9.84
C TYR A 192 16.91 6.67 9.21
N VAL A 193 16.42 5.76 8.37
CA VAL A 193 15.07 5.78 7.79
C VAL A 193 14.31 4.56 8.29
N TRP A 194 13.02 4.74 8.57
CA TRP A 194 12.13 3.69 9.00
C TRP A 194 10.86 3.68 8.14
N TYR A 195 10.48 2.49 7.68
CA TYR A 195 9.23 2.25 6.96
C TYR A 195 8.77 0.81 7.23
N ASN A 196 7.47 0.57 7.11
CA ASN A 196 6.90 -0.76 7.25
C ASN A 196 6.99 -1.52 5.93
N GLN A 197 7.68 -2.65 5.94
CA GLN A 197 7.59 -3.65 4.88
C GLN A 197 6.46 -4.63 5.21
N ASN A 198 5.58 -4.84 4.25
CA ASN A 198 4.53 -5.84 4.31
C ASN A 198 4.43 -6.54 2.94
N ALA A 199 3.59 -7.58 2.83
CA ALA A 199 3.51 -8.41 1.61
C ALA A 199 3.20 -7.61 0.33
N ASN A 200 2.51 -6.48 0.42
CA ASN A 200 2.20 -5.65 -0.75
C ASN A 200 3.44 -5.00 -1.37
N ASN A 201 4.54 -4.88 -0.61
CA ASN A 201 5.78 -4.27 -1.08
C ASN A 201 6.56 -5.20 -2.03
N ALA A 202 6.15 -6.46 -2.15
CA ALA A 202 6.74 -7.42 -3.09
C ALA A 202 6.46 -7.10 -4.57
N VAL A 203 5.45 -6.27 -4.84
CA VAL A 203 5.06 -5.88 -6.21
C VAL A 203 5.15 -4.37 -6.36
N HIS A 204 5.68 -3.93 -7.50
CA HIS A 204 5.89 -2.52 -7.81
C HIS A 204 5.33 -2.17 -9.18
N GLN A 205 4.95 -0.90 -9.35
CA GLN A 205 4.49 -0.38 -10.62
C GLN A 205 5.67 -0.28 -11.61
N ASN A 206 5.39 -0.60 -12.88
CA ASN A 206 6.36 -0.52 -13.97
C ASN A 206 6.07 0.67 -14.87
N GLY A 207 7.11 1.20 -15.53
CA GLY A 207 6.96 2.30 -16.50
C GLY A 207 6.50 3.63 -15.89
N VAL A 208 6.69 3.82 -14.58
CA VAL A 208 6.39 5.09 -13.91
C VAL A 208 7.45 6.12 -14.31
N GLY A 209 7.02 7.19 -14.97
CA GLY A 209 7.90 8.30 -15.34
C GLY A 209 8.55 8.89 -14.09
N ARG A 210 9.88 9.08 -14.13
CA ARG A 210 10.61 9.73 -13.05
C ARG A 210 10.11 11.18 -12.93
N PRO A 211 9.72 11.66 -11.72
CA PRO A 211 9.40 13.06 -11.53
C PRO A 211 10.57 13.94 -11.99
N SER A 212 10.27 15.05 -12.65
CA SER A 212 11.29 16.05 -12.97
C SER A 212 11.89 16.58 -11.67
N TRP A 213 13.21 16.65 -11.60
CA TRP A 213 13.90 17.37 -10.55
C TRP A 213 13.63 18.86 -10.79
N LEU A 214 12.69 19.44 -10.04
CA LEU A 214 12.49 20.88 -9.91
C LEU A 214 12.72 21.24 -8.44
#